data_AF-A0A376U0R7-F1
#
_entry.id   AF-A0A376U0R7-F1
#
_cell.length_a   1.000
_cell.length_b   1.000
_cell.length_c   1.000
_cell.angle_alpha   90.00
_cell.angle_beta   90.00
_cell.angle_gamma   90.00
#
_symmetry.space_group_name_H-M   'P 1'
#
loop_
_entity.id
_entity.type
_entity.pdbx_description
1 polymer ?
#
loop_
_entity_poly.entity_id
_entity_poly.type
_entity_poly.pdbx_seq_one_letter_code
_entity_poly.pdbx_strand_id
1 'polypeptide(L)'
;MTLYAQGVLTPNEWLDLGGLSSLSAEEYFGASLWQLYKSIDSPYKAVLKTLLLEAYSWEYPNPRLLAKDIKQRLHDGEIVSFGLDPYCMMLERVTEYLTAIEDFTRLDLVRRCFYLKVCEKLSRERACVGWRRAVLSQLVSEWGWDEARLAMLDNRANWKIDQVREAHNELLDAMMQSYRNLIRFARRNNLSVSASPQDIGVLTRKLYAAFEALPGKVTLVNPQISPDLSGTESDLYLCAAGPC
;
A
#
# COMPACT_ATOMS: atom_id res chain seq x y z
N MET A 1 5.23 -39.66 -9.38
CA MET A 1 6.05 -40.21 -8.27
C MET A 1 6.85 -39.07 -7.68
N THR A 2 6.81 -38.87 -6.36
CA THR A 2 7.49 -37.77 -5.68
C THR A 2 9.01 -38.01 -5.62
N LEU A 3 9.81 -36.96 -5.83
CA LEU A 3 11.29 -37.00 -5.75
C LEU A 3 11.82 -37.60 -4.43
N TYR A 4 11.01 -37.47 -3.37
CA TYR A 4 11.22 -38.09 -2.06
C TYR A 4 11.21 -39.63 -2.10
N ALA A 5 10.24 -40.24 -2.81
CA ALA A 5 10.14 -41.69 -2.95
C ALA A 5 11.27 -42.30 -3.80
N GLN A 6 11.97 -41.45 -4.56
CA GLN A 6 13.12 -41.84 -5.40
C GLN A 6 14.47 -41.62 -4.69
N GLY A 7 14.49 -41.14 -3.44
CA GLY A 7 15.72 -40.90 -2.67
C GLY A 7 16.58 -39.74 -3.18
N VAL A 8 16.03 -38.88 -4.05
CA VAL A 8 16.76 -37.75 -4.65
C VAL A 8 16.92 -36.57 -3.67
N LEU A 9 16.02 -36.47 -2.68
CA LEU A 9 16.03 -35.40 -1.66
C LEU A 9 16.13 -36.03 -0.26
N THR A 10 17.10 -35.61 0.54
CA THR A 10 17.18 -36.04 1.95
C THR A 10 16.26 -35.19 2.83
N PRO A 11 15.54 -35.76 3.82
CA PRO A 11 14.51 -35.04 4.58
C PRO A 11 14.92 -33.71 5.23
N ASN A 12 16.20 -33.54 5.56
CA ASN A 12 16.70 -32.36 6.29
C ASN A 12 17.40 -31.33 5.37
N GLU A 13 17.47 -31.58 4.06
CA GLU A 13 18.13 -30.69 3.09
C GLU A 13 17.15 -29.91 2.22
N TRP A 14 15.85 -30.00 2.48
CA TRP A 14 14.84 -29.24 1.75
C TRP A 14 13.72 -28.74 2.68
N LEU A 15 13.13 -27.62 2.29
CA LEU A 15 12.01 -26.98 2.98
C LEU A 15 10.86 -26.80 1.97
N ASP A 16 9.71 -27.42 2.23
CA ASP A 16 8.50 -27.15 1.46
C ASP A 16 7.82 -25.87 1.96
N LEU A 17 7.85 -24.83 1.14
CA LEU A 17 7.14 -23.57 1.40
C LEU A 17 5.71 -23.58 0.83
N GLY A 18 5.27 -24.71 0.27
CA GLY A 18 3.99 -24.87 -0.41
C GLY A 18 4.02 -24.47 -1.89
N GLY A 19 2.92 -24.76 -2.56
CA GLY A 19 2.68 -24.39 -3.96
C GLY A 19 2.09 -22.99 -4.07
N LEU A 20 2.55 -22.23 -5.06
CA LEU A 20 1.94 -20.95 -5.45
C LEU A 20 0.98 -21.20 -6.61
N SER A 21 -0.23 -21.64 -6.31
CA SER A 21 -1.30 -21.81 -7.31
C SER A 21 -1.68 -20.48 -7.95
N SER A 22 -2.28 -20.54 -9.14
CA SER A 22 -2.95 -19.37 -9.72
C SER A 22 -4.11 -18.95 -8.83
N LEU A 23 -4.23 -17.65 -8.56
CA LEU A 23 -5.38 -17.07 -7.87
C LEU A 23 -6.51 -16.82 -8.88
N SER A 24 -7.75 -17.10 -8.48
CA SER A 24 -8.93 -16.83 -9.30
C SER A 24 -9.25 -15.33 -9.37
N ALA A 25 -10.01 -14.91 -10.38
CA ALA A 25 -10.46 -13.53 -10.47
C ALA A 25 -11.36 -13.13 -9.28
N GLU A 26 -12.14 -14.05 -8.72
CA GLU A 26 -12.95 -13.85 -7.52
C GLU A 26 -12.06 -13.61 -6.28
N GLU A 27 -10.96 -14.34 -6.13
CA GLU A 27 -10.02 -14.16 -5.02
C GLU A 27 -9.34 -12.78 -5.08
N TYR A 28 -8.89 -12.36 -6.27
CA TYR A 28 -8.37 -11.00 -6.48
C TYR A 28 -9.43 -9.94 -6.15
N PHE A 29 -10.66 -10.16 -6.60
CA PHE A 29 -11.74 -9.23 -6.37
C PHE A 29 -12.03 -9.05 -4.88
N GLY A 30 -12.20 -10.16 -4.16
CA GLY A 30 -12.43 -10.16 -2.72
C GLY A 30 -11.28 -9.53 -1.92
N ALA A 31 -10.04 -9.87 -2.26
CA ALA A 31 -8.85 -9.30 -1.61
C ALA A 31 -8.76 -7.78 -1.80
N SER A 32 -9.03 -7.30 -3.02
CA SER A 32 -9.01 -5.87 -3.34
C SER A 32 -10.10 -5.10 -2.62
N LEU A 33 -11.32 -5.67 -2.56
CA LEU A 33 -12.44 -5.09 -1.83
C LEU A 33 -12.14 -4.95 -0.33
N TRP A 34 -11.56 -6.00 0.26
CA TRP A 34 -11.13 -5.98 1.66
C TRP A 34 -10.05 -4.94 1.93
N GLN A 35 -9.07 -4.81 1.03
CA GLN A 35 -7.97 -3.87 1.20
C GLN A 35 -8.44 -2.42 1.07
N LEU A 36 -9.40 -2.15 0.18
CA LEU A 36 -10.11 -0.86 0.10
C LEU A 36 -10.89 -0.57 1.38
N TYR A 37 -11.59 -1.55 1.96
CA TYR A 37 -12.26 -1.38 3.26
C TYR A 37 -11.30 -0.96 4.37
N LYS A 38 -10.14 -1.64 4.45
CA LYS A 38 -9.12 -1.35 5.47
C LYS A 38 -8.40 -0.02 5.28
N SER A 39 -8.52 0.61 4.11
CA SER A 39 -7.93 1.93 3.86
C SER A 39 -8.54 3.05 4.70
N ILE A 40 -9.79 2.86 5.16
CA ILE A 40 -10.48 3.80 6.05
C ILE A 40 -9.69 4.01 7.35
N ASP A 41 -9.13 2.94 7.91
CA ASP A 41 -8.45 2.97 9.20
C ASP A 41 -6.94 3.24 9.06
N SER A 42 -6.27 2.67 8.06
CA SER A 42 -4.80 2.76 7.91
C SER A 42 -4.41 3.07 6.45
N PRO A 43 -4.44 4.35 6.04
CA PRO A 43 -4.46 4.70 4.63
C PRO A 43 -3.12 4.46 3.93
N TYR A 44 -1.98 4.80 4.55
CA TYR A 44 -0.66 4.64 3.88
C TYR A 44 -0.30 3.18 3.58
N LYS A 45 -0.48 2.29 4.55
CA LYS A 45 -0.26 0.84 4.35
C LYS A 45 -1.25 0.28 3.33
N ALA A 46 -2.49 0.77 3.37
CA ALA A 46 -3.52 0.29 2.47
C ALA A 46 -3.25 0.70 1.03
N VAL A 47 -2.78 1.92 0.76
CA VAL A 47 -2.45 2.38 -0.61
C VAL A 47 -1.47 1.42 -1.27
N LEU A 48 -0.38 1.08 -0.58
CA LEU A 48 0.63 0.15 -1.11
C LEU A 48 0.02 -1.19 -1.52
N LYS A 49 -0.81 -1.76 -0.64
CA LYS A 49 -1.43 -3.06 -0.89
C LYS A 49 -2.54 -3.00 -1.94
N THR A 50 -3.34 -1.94 -1.94
CA THR A 50 -4.40 -1.71 -2.94
C THR A 50 -3.79 -1.60 -4.32
N LEU A 51 -2.74 -0.80 -4.48
CA LEU A 51 -2.06 -0.63 -5.76
C LEU A 51 -1.31 -1.90 -6.20
N LEU A 52 -0.80 -2.71 -5.26
CA LEU A 52 -0.25 -4.03 -5.59
C LEU A 52 -1.33 -4.95 -6.17
N LEU A 53 -2.51 -5.00 -5.54
CA LEU A 53 -3.63 -5.80 -6.05
C LEU A 53 -4.14 -5.27 -7.39
N GLU A 54 -4.13 -3.96 -7.59
CA GLU A 54 -4.43 -3.34 -8.88
C GLU A 54 -3.42 -3.76 -9.95
N ALA A 55 -2.10 -3.74 -9.66
CA ALA A 55 -1.06 -4.23 -10.55
C ALA A 55 -1.27 -5.71 -10.92
N TYR A 56 -1.59 -6.56 -9.95
CA TYR A 56 -1.92 -7.96 -10.24
C TYR A 56 -3.18 -8.12 -11.09
N SER A 57 -4.20 -7.29 -10.87
CA SER A 57 -5.42 -7.30 -11.67
C SER A 57 -5.16 -6.88 -13.12
N TRP A 58 -4.15 -6.02 -13.35
CA TRP A 58 -3.71 -5.59 -14.67
C TRP A 58 -2.96 -6.71 -15.42
N GLU A 59 -2.14 -7.49 -14.72
CA GLU A 59 -1.39 -8.64 -15.27
C GLU A 59 -2.21 -9.94 -15.41
N TYR A 60 -3.45 -9.97 -14.88
CA TYR A 60 -4.31 -11.14 -14.91
C TYR A 60 -4.57 -11.63 -16.35
N PRO A 61 -4.53 -12.96 -16.64
CA PRO A 61 -4.59 -14.09 -15.70
C PRO A 61 -3.26 -14.61 -15.16
N ASN A 62 -2.12 -14.03 -15.57
CA ASN A 62 -0.80 -14.54 -15.21
C ASN A 62 0.03 -13.51 -14.40
N PRO A 63 -0.46 -13.07 -13.23
CA PRO A 63 0.25 -12.09 -12.44
C PRO A 63 1.53 -12.68 -11.86
N ARG A 64 2.57 -11.85 -11.87
CA ARG A 64 3.87 -12.16 -11.30
C ARG A 64 3.82 -11.89 -9.80
N LEU A 65 3.28 -12.83 -9.02
CA LEU A 65 3.14 -12.65 -7.56
C LEU A 65 4.49 -12.41 -6.87
N LEU A 66 4.54 -11.49 -5.90
CA LEU A 66 5.74 -11.23 -5.09
C LEU A 66 6.29 -12.51 -4.44
N ALA A 67 5.43 -13.43 -4.00
CA ALA A 67 5.86 -14.70 -3.43
C ALA A 67 6.62 -15.58 -4.46
N LYS A 68 6.22 -15.52 -5.75
CA LYS A 68 6.93 -16.22 -6.83
C LYS A 68 8.29 -15.59 -7.06
N ASP A 69 8.36 -14.26 -7.06
CA ASP A 69 9.62 -13.54 -7.21
C ASP A 69 10.58 -13.79 -6.06
N ILE A 70 10.11 -13.75 -4.81
CA ILE A 70 10.92 -14.10 -3.63
C ILE A 70 11.48 -15.51 -3.77
N LYS A 71 10.60 -16.47 -4.11
CA LYS A 71 11.02 -17.86 -4.29
C LYS A 71 12.05 -18.01 -5.41
N GLN A 72 11.86 -17.30 -6.52
CA GLN A 72 12.79 -17.31 -7.65
C GLN A 72 14.16 -16.72 -7.27
N ARG A 73 14.19 -15.53 -6.66
CA ARG A 73 15.43 -14.88 -6.18
C ARG A 73 16.20 -15.77 -5.18
N LEU A 74 15.49 -16.48 -4.30
CA LEU A 74 16.08 -17.45 -3.38
C LEU A 74 16.67 -18.68 -4.11
N HIS A 75 15.98 -19.21 -5.13
CA HIS A 75 16.49 -20.32 -5.93
C HIS A 75 17.70 -19.94 -6.78
N ASP A 76 17.74 -18.71 -7.28
CA ASP A 76 18.83 -18.19 -8.09
C ASP A 76 20.07 -17.82 -7.25
N GLY A 77 19.98 -17.93 -5.91
CA GLY A 77 21.08 -17.62 -4.99
C GLY A 77 21.42 -16.13 -4.95
N GLU A 78 20.47 -15.26 -5.30
CA GLU A 78 20.70 -13.82 -5.33
C GLU A 78 20.97 -13.28 -3.91
N ILE A 79 22.17 -12.75 -3.68
CA ILE A 79 22.49 -12.03 -2.44
C ILE A 79 21.99 -10.59 -2.60
N VAL A 80 20.71 -10.37 -2.33
CA VAL A 80 20.12 -9.03 -2.39
C VAL A 80 20.03 -8.46 -0.98
N SER A 81 20.91 -7.51 -0.65
CA SER A 81 21.05 -6.91 0.69
C SER A 81 19.69 -6.57 1.35
N PHE A 82 18.79 -5.95 0.59
CA PHE A 82 17.44 -5.56 1.03
C PHE A 82 16.34 -5.98 0.06
N GLY A 83 16.69 -6.61 -1.06
CA GLY A 83 15.73 -6.88 -2.14
C GLY A 83 14.79 -8.05 -1.91
N LEU A 84 14.85 -8.68 -0.74
CA LEU A 84 13.82 -9.62 -0.27
C LEU A 84 12.87 -9.00 0.76
N ASP A 85 13.01 -7.70 1.08
CA ASP A 85 12.03 -7.01 1.91
C ASP A 85 10.68 -6.91 1.16
N PRO A 86 9.58 -7.45 1.71
CA PRO A 86 8.30 -7.50 1.00
C PRO A 86 7.73 -6.12 0.64
N TYR A 87 8.01 -5.07 1.41
CA TYR A 87 7.54 -3.73 1.09
C TYR A 87 8.38 -3.09 0.00
N CYS A 88 9.70 -3.32 -0.02
CA CYS A 88 10.56 -2.87 -1.12
C CYS A 88 10.15 -3.52 -2.45
N MET A 89 9.92 -4.83 -2.45
CA MET A 89 9.45 -5.54 -3.65
C MET A 89 8.02 -5.11 -4.06
N MET A 90 7.16 -4.80 -3.09
CA MET A 90 5.83 -4.24 -3.36
C MET A 90 5.96 -2.85 -4.02
N LEU A 91 6.83 -1.99 -3.52
CA LEU A 91 7.07 -0.67 -4.08
C LEU A 91 7.66 -0.77 -5.50
N GLU A 92 8.62 -1.68 -5.71
CA GLU A 92 9.20 -1.98 -7.03
C GLU A 92 8.09 -2.37 -8.01
N ARG A 93 7.25 -3.35 -7.65
CA ARG A 93 6.15 -3.79 -8.51
C ARG A 93 5.13 -2.69 -8.81
N VAL A 94 4.73 -1.94 -7.80
CA VAL A 94 3.77 -0.84 -8.00
C VAL A 94 4.41 0.27 -8.84
N THR A 95 5.71 0.51 -8.71
CA THR A 95 6.46 1.47 -9.55
C THR A 95 6.44 1.04 -11.00
N GLU A 96 6.75 -0.22 -11.31
CA GLU A 96 6.68 -0.78 -12.66
C GLU A 96 5.28 -0.59 -13.26
N TYR A 97 4.25 -0.97 -12.51
CA TYR A 97 2.86 -0.86 -12.94
C TYR A 97 2.45 0.59 -13.25
N LEU A 98 2.64 1.51 -12.29
CA LEU A 98 2.22 2.91 -12.44
C LEU A 98 3.01 3.64 -13.53
N THR A 99 4.28 3.29 -13.71
CA THR A 99 5.10 3.82 -14.81
C THR A 99 4.57 3.32 -16.16
N ALA A 100 4.21 2.04 -16.27
CA ALA A 100 3.69 1.45 -17.50
C ALA A 100 2.34 2.04 -17.94
N ILE A 101 1.52 2.52 -16.99
CA ILE A 101 0.25 3.20 -17.28
C ILE A 101 0.36 4.74 -17.22
N GLU A 102 1.58 5.27 -17.09
CA GLU A 102 1.90 6.71 -17.03
C GLU A 102 1.19 7.48 -15.90
N ASP A 103 0.90 6.81 -14.77
CA ASP A 103 0.22 7.39 -13.62
C ASP A 103 1.22 7.91 -12.57
N PHE A 104 1.91 8.97 -12.94
CA PHE A 104 2.96 9.56 -12.11
C PHE A 104 2.43 10.21 -10.83
N THR A 105 1.16 10.64 -10.82
CA THR A 105 0.51 11.19 -9.63
C THR A 105 0.36 10.13 -8.54
N ARG A 106 -0.19 8.94 -8.87
CA ARG A 106 -0.26 7.84 -7.90
C ARG A 106 1.11 7.25 -7.58
N LEU A 107 2.09 7.38 -8.50
CA LEU A 107 3.46 6.96 -8.24
C LEU A 107 4.14 7.81 -7.15
N ASP A 108 3.99 9.13 -7.20
CA ASP A 108 4.49 10.00 -6.14
C ASP A 108 3.79 9.70 -4.79
N LEU A 109 2.47 9.50 -4.82
CA LEU A 109 1.70 9.15 -3.63
C LEU A 109 2.18 7.84 -2.99
N VAL A 110 2.38 6.78 -3.77
CA VAL A 110 2.80 5.48 -3.20
C VAL A 110 4.22 5.57 -2.59
N ARG A 111 5.11 6.38 -3.17
CA ARG A 111 6.44 6.65 -2.60
C ARG A 111 6.34 7.39 -1.26
N ARG A 112 5.48 8.40 -1.16
CA ARG A 112 5.17 9.08 0.13
C ARG A 112 4.56 8.14 1.15
N CYS A 113 3.60 7.30 0.75
CA CYS A 113 3.00 6.27 1.61
C CYS A 113 4.05 5.29 2.14
N PHE A 114 4.96 4.83 1.27
CA PHE A 114 6.07 3.97 1.67
C PHE A 114 6.98 4.65 2.70
N TYR A 115 7.45 5.87 2.40
CA TYR A 115 8.30 6.65 3.29
C TYR A 115 7.66 6.82 4.68
N LEU A 116 6.40 7.28 4.73
CA LEU A 116 5.66 7.47 5.98
C LEU A 116 5.39 6.15 6.71
N LYS A 117 5.22 5.04 6.00
CA LYS A 117 4.98 3.72 6.59
C LYS A 117 6.22 3.16 7.28
N VAL A 118 7.40 3.48 6.79
CA VAL A 118 8.68 3.01 7.34
C VAL A 118 9.02 3.72 8.66
N CYS A 119 8.43 4.90 8.94
CA CYS A 119 8.58 5.67 10.17
C CYS A 119 10.03 6.09 10.50
N GLU A 120 10.90 6.16 9.51
CA GLU A 120 12.30 6.57 9.64
C GLU A 120 12.45 8.01 9.11
N LYS A 121 12.86 8.95 9.97
CA LYS A 121 12.91 10.38 9.64
C LYS A 121 14.28 10.79 9.09
N LEU A 122 14.38 10.98 7.77
CA LEU A 122 15.63 11.35 7.11
C LEU A 122 16.09 12.78 7.38
N SER A 123 15.16 13.71 7.66
CA SER A 123 15.48 15.11 7.96
C SER A 123 16.13 15.34 9.33
N ARG A 124 16.17 14.32 10.21
CA ARG A 124 16.73 14.43 11.58
C ARG A 124 18.09 13.76 11.70
N GLU A 125 18.97 14.35 12.52
CA GLU A 125 20.28 13.78 12.87
C GLU A 125 20.19 12.51 13.72
N ARG A 126 21.24 11.68 13.68
CA ARG A 126 21.25 10.27 14.13
C ARG A 126 21.24 10.08 15.65
N ALA A 127 20.74 8.89 16.04
CA ALA A 127 21.29 8.08 17.14
C ALA A 127 21.99 6.78 16.68
N CYS A 128 21.74 6.24 15.47
CA CYS A 128 22.40 5.02 14.96
C CYS A 128 22.35 4.86 13.41
N VAL A 129 23.27 4.07 12.85
CA VAL A 129 23.39 3.69 11.43
C VAL A 129 22.50 2.47 11.14
N GLY A 130 21.19 2.67 10.99
CA GLY A 130 20.28 1.58 10.61
C GLY A 130 20.33 1.30 9.11
N TRP A 131 20.42 0.03 8.70
CA TRP A 131 20.34 -0.42 7.31
C TRP A 131 19.09 0.13 6.58
N ARG A 132 17.97 0.27 7.30
CA ARG A 132 16.73 0.88 6.83
C ARG A 132 16.91 2.31 6.33
N ARG A 133 17.71 3.12 7.04
CA ARG A 133 18.00 4.49 6.65
C ARG A 133 18.82 4.52 5.35
N ALA A 134 19.75 3.58 5.17
CA ALA A 134 20.54 3.48 3.95
C ALA A 134 19.64 3.19 2.73
N VAL A 135 18.73 2.22 2.85
CA VAL A 135 17.73 1.91 1.81
C VAL A 135 16.87 3.13 1.48
N LEU A 136 16.30 3.76 2.51
CA LEU A 136 15.44 4.93 2.29
C LEU A 136 16.20 6.11 1.68
N SER A 137 17.46 6.34 2.08
CA SER A 137 18.27 7.43 1.52
C SER A 137 18.54 7.20 0.04
N GLN A 138 18.83 5.97 -0.35
CA GLN A 138 18.99 5.60 -1.76
C GLN A 138 17.69 5.84 -2.55
N LEU A 139 16.56 5.32 -2.05
CA LEU A 139 15.26 5.47 -2.70
C LEU A 139 14.85 6.93 -2.87
N VAL A 140 15.00 7.74 -1.82
CA VAL A 140 14.68 9.18 -1.85
C VAL A 140 15.56 9.94 -2.85
N SER A 141 16.84 9.57 -2.94
CA SER A 141 17.75 10.11 -3.95
C SER A 141 17.32 9.73 -5.37
N GLU A 142 16.92 8.48 -5.60
CA GLU A 142 16.41 8.01 -6.90
C GLU A 142 15.10 8.71 -7.30
N TRP A 143 14.27 9.08 -6.34
CA TRP A 143 13.02 9.83 -6.60
C TRP A 143 13.23 11.32 -6.83
N GLY A 144 14.44 11.84 -6.60
CA GLY A 144 14.77 13.26 -6.76
C GLY A 144 14.06 14.16 -5.76
N TRP A 145 13.78 13.67 -4.55
CA TRP A 145 13.14 14.47 -3.51
C TRP A 145 14.15 15.43 -2.87
N ASP A 146 13.69 16.65 -2.58
CA ASP A 146 14.47 17.67 -1.89
C ASP A 146 14.32 17.59 -0.36
N GLU A 147 15.18 18.33 0.34
CA GLU A 147 15.17 18.42 1.80
C GLU A 147 13.87 19.04 2.33
N ALA A 148 13.26 19.97 1.59
CA ALA A 148 12.01 20.63 1.98
C ALA A 148 10.85 19.63 2.07
N ARG A 149 10.74 18.74 1.08
CA ARG A 149 9.75 17.65 1.07
C ARG A 149 9.99 16.68 2.23
N LEU A 150 11.24 16.29 2.47
CA LEU A 150 11.57 15.40 3.60
C LEU A 150 11.22 16.03 4.94
N ALA A 151 11.55 17.31 5.14
CA ALA A 151 11.20 18.05 6.35
C ALA A 151 9.68 18.12 6.55
N MET A 152 8.91 18.38 5.48
CA MET A 152 7.45 18.39 5.52
C MET A 152 6.89 17.02 5.94
N LEU A 153 7.34 15.92 5.31
CA LEU A 153 6.88 14.56 5.62
C LEU A 153 7.27 14.12 7.04
N ASP A 154 8.48 14.45 7.50
CA ASP A 154 8.95 14.10 8.85
C ASP A 154 8.29 14.93 9.95
N ASN A 155 7.75 16.09 9.58
CA ASN A 155 6.94 16.96 10.43
C ASN A 155 5.45 16.57 10.45
N ARG A 156 5.09 15.37 9.97
CA ARG A 156 3.73 14.83 9.99
C ARG A 156 2.99 14.99 11.32
N ALA A 157 3.70 14.86 12.44
CA ALA A 157 3.10 15.00 13.77
C ALA A 157 2.55 16.41 14.06
N ASN A 158 3.02 17.42 13.32
CA ASN A 158 2.66 18.82 13.50
C ASN A 158 1.97 19.39 12.25
N TRP A 159 1.40 18.53 11.40
CA TRP A 159 0.69 19.00 10.20
C TRP A 159 -0.54 19.81 10.60
N LYS A 160 -0.73 20.95 9.94
CA LYS A 160 -1.95 21.75 10.08
C LYS A 160 -3.12 21.07 9.37
N ILE A 161 -4.33 21.45 9.74
CA ILE A 161 -5.56 20.86 9.21
C ILE A 161 -5.62 20.84 7.68
N ASP A 162 -5.15 21.90 7.01
CA ASP A 162 -5.14 21.98 5.55
C ASP A 162 -4.20 20.94 4.92
N GLN A 163 -3.01 20.75 5.49
CA GLN A 163 -2.05 19.73 5.02
C GLN A 163 -2.60 18.33 5.23
N VAL A 164 -3.28 18.11 6.36
CA VAL A 164 -3.93 16.82 6.65
C VAL A 164 -5.07 16.56 5.67
N ARG A 165 -5.89 17.57 5.35
CA ARG A 165 -6.97 17.48 4.35
C ARG A 165 -6.44 17.20 2.96
N GLU A 166 -5.38 17.88 2.54
CA GLU A 166 -4.73 17.67 1.25
C GLU A 166 -4.26 16.21 1.13
N ALA A 167 -3.44 15.76 2.08
CA ALA A 167 -2.94 14.38 2.08
C ALA A 167 -4.08 13.35 2.13
N HIS A 168 -5.13 13.63 2.92
CA HIS A 168 -6.30 12.76 3.00
C HIS A 168 -7.07 12.67 1.67
N ASN A 169 -7.26 13.79 0.98
CA ASN A 169 -7.95 13.82 -0.32
C ASN A 169 -7.17 13.08 -1.40
N GLU A 170 -5.84 13.23 -1.43
CA GLU A 170 -4.99 12.48 -2.37
C GLU A 170 -5.09 10.96 -2.15
N LEU A 171 -5.09 10.52 -0.87
CA LEU A 171 -5.28 9.12 -0.51
C LEU A 171 -6.65 8.60 -0.98
N LEU A 172 -7.70 9.40 -0.80
CA LEU A 172 -9.05 9.08 -1.27
C LEU A 172 -9.10 8.91 -2.78
N ASP A 173 -8.57 9.89 -3.52
CA ASP A 173 -8.62 9.88 -4.97
C ASP A 173 -7.92 8.63 -5.54
N ALA A 174 -6.78 8.25 -4.97
CA ALA A 174 -6.09 7.03 -5.34
C ALA A 174 -6.91 5.77 -5.03
N MET A 175 -7.56 5.70 -3.86
CA MET A 175 -8.43 4.57 -3.49
C MET A 175 -9.64 4.46 -4.41
N MET A 176 -10.30 5.58 -4.72
CA MET A 176 -11.44 5.62 -5.62
C MET A 176 -11.07 5.24 -7.05
N GLN A 177 -9.89 5.67 -7.51
CA GLN A 177 -9.37 5.24 -8.80
C GLN A 177 -9.10 3.73 -8.82
N SER A 178 -8.49 3.19 -7.76
CA SER A 178 -8.24 1.76 -7.63
C SER A 178 -9.54 0.94 -7.60
N TYR A 179 -10.55 1.44 -6.89
CA TYR A 179 -11.90 0.86 -6.89
C TYR A 179 -12.54 0.85 -8.28
N ARG A 180 -12.45 1.95 -9.04
CA ARG A 180 -12.95 1.98 -10.43
C ARG A 180 -12.24 0.96 -11.33
N ASN A 181 -10.93 0.79 -11.14
CA ASN A 181 -10.14 -0.22 -11.86
C ASN A 181 -10.57 -1.64 -11.47
N LEU A 182 -10.82 -1.88 -10.19
CA LEU A 182 -11.36 -3.15 -9.69
C LEU A 182 -12.73 -3.50 -10.29
N ILE A 183 -13.65 -2.53 -10.37
CA ILE A 183 -14.96 -2.74 -11.01
C ILE A 183 -14.81 -3.06 -12.50
N ARG A 184 -13.87 -2.41 -13.20
CA ARG A 184 -13.56 -2.73 -14.60
C ARG A 184 -12.99 -4.15 -14.74
N PHE A 185 -12.09 -4.55 -13.85
CA PHE A 185 -11.54 -5.90 -13.80
C PHE A 185 -12.63 -6.97 -13.59
N ALA A 186 -13.56 -6.74 -12.66
CA ALA A 186 -14.65 -7.68 -12.40
C ALA A 186 -15.54 -7.89 -13.63
N ARG A 187 -15.89 -6.80 -14.31
CA ARG A 187 -16.68 -6.85 -15.56
C ARG A 187 -15.94 -7.59 -16.68
N ARG A 188 -14.64 -7.33 -16.88
CA ARG A 188 -13.82 -7.98 -17.91
C ARG A 188 -13.74 -9.50 -17.71
N ASN A 189 -13.77 -9.97 -16.46
CA ASN A 189 -13.66 -11.38 -16.12
C ASN A 189 -15.02 -12.07 -15.90
N ASN A 190 -16.14 -11.42 -16.26
CA ASN A 190 -17.49 -11.94 -16.08
C ASN A 190 -17.77 -12.44 -14.66
N LEU A 191 -17.17 -11.78 -13.67
CA LEU A 191 -17.47 -12.11 -12.28
C LEU A 191 -18.94 -11.77 -12.07
N SER A 192 -19.77 -12.79 -11.81
CA SER A 192 -21.04 -12.53 -11.14
C SER A 192 -20.61 -11.87 -9.85
N VAL A 193 -20.95 -10.59 -9.70
CA VAL A 193 -20.59 -9.82 -8.52
C VAL A 193 -21.44 -10.42 -7.38
N SER A 194 -20.92 -11.53 -6.84
CA SER A 194 -21.54 -12.43 -5.88
C SER A 194 -21.30 -11.91 -4.46
N ALA A 195 -20.38 -10.96 -4.31
CA ALA A 195 -20.47 -9.95 -3.28
C ALA A 195 -21.74 -9.15 -3.57
N SER A 196 -22.75 -9.28 -2.71
CA SER A 196 -24.05 -8.62 -2.90
C SER A 196 -23.82 -7.18 -3.39
N PRO A 197 -24.55 -6.69 -4.41
CA PRO A 197 -24.54 -5.26 -4.77
C PRO A 197 -24.70 -4.34 -3.55
N GLN A 198 -25.28 -4.85 -2.46
CA GLN A 198 -25.36 -4.20 -1.16
C GLN A 198 -24.00 -4.07 -0.47
N ASP A 199 -23.13 -5.07 -0.47
CA ASP A 199 -21.80 -5.02 0.17
C ASP A 199 -20.87 -4.01 -0.53
N ILE A 200 -20.91 -4.00 -1.86
CA ILE A 200 -20.21 -3.00 -2.68
C ILE A 200 -20.80 -1.62 -2.44
N GLY A 201 -22.13 -1.51 -2.37
CA GLY A 201 -22.80 -0.27 -2.02
C GLY A 201 -22.45 0.22 -0.61
N VAL A 202 -22.34 -0.68 0.38
CA VAL A 202 -21.94 -0.37 1.75
C VAL A 202 -20.50 0.10 1.78
N LEU A 203 -19.57 -0.60 1.12
CA LEU A 203 -18.18 -0.16 1.06
C LEU A 203 -18.07 1.20 0.39
N THR A 204 -18.72 1.38 -0.75
CA THR A 204 -18.69 2.65 -1.49
C THR A 204 -19.22 3.79 -0.61
N ARG A 205 -20.38 3.59 0.04
CA ARG A 205 -20.92 4.57 1.00
C ARG A 205 -20.01 4.79 2.20
N LYS A 206 -19.32 3.77 2.71
CA LYS A 206 -18.36 3.93 3.80
C LYS A 206 -17.12 4.71 3.38
N LEU A 207 -16.61 4.49 2.17
CA LEU A 207 -15.53 5.29 1.60
C LEU A 207 -15.98 6.74 1.45
N TYR A 208 -17.13 7.00 0.80
CA TYR A 208 -17.66 8.36 0.71
C TYR A 208 -17.95 8.99 2.09
N ALA A 209 -18.52 8.23 3.03
CA ALA A 209 -18.81 8.74 4.37
C ALA A 209 -17.54 9.05 5.17
N ALA A 210 -16.50 8.24 5.06
CA ALA A 210 -15.22 8.48 5.72
C ALA A 210 -14.46 9.64 5.09
N PHE A 211 -14.56 9.82 3.77
CA PHE A 211 -13.61 10.65 3.05
C PHE A 211 -14.19 11.89 2.33
N GLU A 212 -15.50 11.96 2.04
CA GLU A 212 -16.12 13.09 1.33
C GLU A 212 -16.38 14.28 2.26
N ALA A 213 -15.88 15.47 1.88
CA ALA A 213 -16.20 16.73 2.54
C ALA A 213 -17.49 17.30 1.96
N LEU A 214 -18.54 17.40 2.79
CA LEU A 214 -19.82 18.01 2.42
C LEU A 214 -20.04 19.29 3.24
N PRO A 215 -20.70 20.33 2.70
CA PRO A 215 -21.05 21.52 3.46
C PRO A 215 -21.81 21.15 4.75
N GLY A 216 -21.31 21.59 5.91
CA GLY A 216 -21.89 21.29 7.22
C GLY A 216 -21.55 19.92 7.81
N LYS A 217 -20.81 19.06 7.09
CA LYS A 217 -20.30 17.79 7.62
C LYS A 217 -18.99 18.05 8.36
N VAL A 218 -18.95 17.64 9.63
CA VAL A 218 -17.70 17.61 10.41
C VAL A 218 -16.84 16.46 9.85
N THR A 219 -15.78 16.79 9.11
CA THR A 219 -14.85 15.78 8.59
C THR A 219 -14.06 15.18 9.74
N LEU A 220 -14.24 13.89 10.00
CA LEU A 220 -13.49 13.16 10.99
C LEU A 220 -12.11 12.85 10.39
N VAL A 221 -11.09 13.55 10.89
CA VAL A 221 -9.72 13.33 10.44
C VAL A 221 -9.19 12.04 11.05
N ASN A 222 -8.72 11.13 10.22
CA ASN A 222 -8.10 9.90 10.68
C ASN A 222 -6.77 10.21 11.43
N PRO A 223 -6.61 9.85 12.71
CA PRO A 223 -5.38 10.08 13.48
C PRO A 223 -4.15 9.36 12.90
N GLN A 224 -4.36 8.34 12.06
CA GLN A 224 -3.29 7.66 11.31
C GLN A 224 -2.76 8.49 10.14
N ILE A 225 -3.31 9.69 9.89
CA ILE A 225 -2.79 10.67 8.93
C ILE A 225 -2.00 11.76 9.65
N SER A 226 -2.48 12.27 10.79
CA SER A 226 -1.66 13.04 11.74
C SER A 226 -2.03 12.64 13.17
N PRO A 227 -1.05 12.29 14.02
CA PRO A 227 -1.32 11.86 15.40
C PRO A 227 -1.83 12.98 16.30
N ASP A 228 -1.58 14.25 15.93
CA ASP A 228 -2.02 15.42 16.67
C ASP A 228 -2.55 16.48 15.69
N LEU A 229 -3.67 17.09 16.09
CA LEU A 229 -4.34 18.18 15.36
C LEU A 229 -4.52 19.42 16.25
N SER A 230 -3.98 19.40 17.48
CA SER A 230 -4.05 20.52 18.42
C SER A 230 -3.14 21.67 17.97
N GLY A 231 -3.62 22.45 17.00
CA GLY A 231 -3.15 23.82 16.81
C GLY A 231 -3.72 24.71 17.91
N THR A 232 -2.96 25.71 18.36
CA THR A 232 -3.39 26.74 19.31
C THR A 232 -4.42 27.73 18.74
N GLU A 233 -5.31 27.29 17.86
CA GLU A 233 -6.45 28.09 17.40
C GLU A 233 -7.73 27.25 17.41
N SER A 234 -8.76 27.90 17.94
CA SER A 234 -10.05 27.38 18.38
C SER A 234 -10.91 26.79 17.26
N ASP A 235 -10.55 25.62 16.74
CA ASP A 235 -11.43 24.82 15.90
C ASP A 235 -11.59 23.42 16.50
N LEU A 236 -12.69 23.24 17.24
CA LEU A 236 -13.00 22.06 18.04
C LEU A 236 -13.35 20.86 17.13
N TYR A 237 -12.36 20.07 16.73
CA TYR A 237 -12.56 18.77 16.06
C TYR A 237 -12.17 17.61 16.99
N LEU A 238 -13.12 16.70 17.23
CA LEU A 238 -12.94 15.55 18.14
C LEU A 238 -11.98 14.51 17.53
N CYS A 239 -10.83 14.30 18.18
CA CYS A 239 -9.92 13.20 17.86
C CYS A 239 -10.39 11.90 18.53
N ALA A 240 -10.58 10.82 17.76
CA ALA A 240 -10.76 9.47 18.32
C ALA A 240 -9.39 8.81 18.49
N ALA A 241 -8.79 8.95 19.68
CA ALA A 241 -7.54 8.27 20.02
C ALA A 241 -7.77 6.76 20.20
N GLY A 242 -7.07 5.94 19.40
CA GLY A 242 -6.92 4.49 19.62
C GLY A 242 -5.47 4.17 20.00
N PRO A 243 -5.20 3.25 20.95
CA PRO A 243 -3.85 2.99 21.43
C PRO A 243 -3.02 2.13 20.46
N CYS A 244 -1.69 2.34 20.58
CA CYS A 244 -0.53 1.72 19.92
C CYS A 244 -0.69 0.36 19.24
#